data_AF-A0A9P6LT77-F1
#
_entry.id   AF-A0A9P6LT77-F1
#
_cell.length_a   1.000
_cell.length_b   1.000
_cell.length_c   1.000
_cell.angle_alpha   90.00
_cell.angle_beta   90.00
_cell.angle_gamma   90.00
#
_symmetry.space_group_name_H-M   'P 1'
#
loop_
_entity.id
_entity.type
_entity.pdbx_description
1 polymer ?
#
loop_
_entity_poly.entity_id
_entity_poly.type
_entity_poly.pdbx_seq_one_letter_code
_entity_poly.pdbx_strand_id
1 'polypeptide(L)'
;MEEMSLDYIEQIRKIQPRGPYHLLGWSFGGKVAHNMAVVLQSQGESVPLLVIMDTVPVRSTQDDERSGVQDESGRYDEYLSRLLGVYPVDGALALKSMVAPILDNNVKLSRHFIPSV
;
A
#
# COMPACT_ATOMS: atom_id res chain seq x y z
N MET A 1 -2.15 1.34 -8.56
CA MET A 1 -1.74 0.07 -7.91
C MET A 1 -1.68 -1.05 -8.92
N GLU A 2 -2.71 -1.20 -9.76
CA GLU A 2 -2.75 -2.21 -10.83
C GLU A 2 -1.60 -2.04 -11.84
N GLU A 3 -1.37 -0.83 -12.37
CA GLU A 3 -0.25 -0.54 -13.27
C GLU A 3 1.11 -0.96 -12.69
N MET A 4 1.40 -0.56 -11.45
CA MET A 4 2.63 -0.94 -10.74
C MET A 4 2.74 -2.47 -10.55
N SER A 5 1.62 -3.14 -10.28
CA SER A 5 1.61 -4.60 -10.10
C SER A 5 1.86 -5.33 -11.43
N LEU A 6 1.30 -4.82 -12.53
CA LEU A 6 1.54 -5.35 -13.88
C LEU A 6 2.99 -5.18 -14.32
N ASP A 7 3.58 -3.99 -14.10
CA ASP A 7 5.00 -3.76 -14.37
C ASP A 7 5.88 -4.73 -13.57
N TYR A 8 5.64 -4.88 -12.26
CA TYR A 8 6.42 -5.81 -11.43
C TYR A 8 6.24 -7.26 -11.87
N ILE A 9 5.04 -7.67 -12.28
CA ILE A 9 4.80 -8.99 -12.87
C ILE A 9 5.64 -9.17 -14.15
N GLU A 10 5.71 -8.16 -15.01
CA GLU A 10 6.55 -8.20 -16.21
C GLU A 10 8.02 -8.38 -15.84
N GLN A 11 8.51 -7.63 -14.84
CA GLN A 11 9.90 -7.75 -14.40
C GLN A 11 10.22 -9.13 -13.82
N ILE A 12 9.37 -9.69 -12.95
CA ILE A 12 9.63 -11.03 -12.40
C ILE A 12 9.52 -12.12 -13.48
N ARG A 13 8.67 -11.94 -14.51
CA ARG A 13 8.56 -12.89 -15.63
C ARG A 13 9.78 -12.94 -16.52
N LYS A 14 10.58 -11.86 -16.58
CA LYS A 14 11.89 -11.88 -17.25
C LYS A 14 12.87 -12.85 -16.58
N ILE A 15 12.69 -13.13 -15.28
CA ILE A 15 13.53 -14.05 -14.50
C ILE A 15 12.86 -15.43 -14.38
N GLN A 16 11.57 -15.46 -14.04
CA GLN A 16 10.76 -16.66 -13.87
C GLN A 16 9.46 -16.54 -14.69
N PRO A 17 9.47 -17.01 -15.95
CA PRO A 17 8.35 -16.80 -16.88
C PRO A 17 7.02 -17.45 -16.47
N ARG A 18 7.06 -18.53 -15.69
CA ARG A 18 5.88 -19.26 -15.18
C ARG A 18 6.02 -19.61 -13.71
N GLY A 19 4.89 -19.80 -13.05
CA GLY A 19 4.83 -20.18 -11.64
C GLY A 19 5.45 -21.55 -11.32
N PRO A 20 5.45 -21.94 -10.03
CA PRO A 20 4.79 -21.25 -8.92
C PRO A 20 5.52 -19.98 -8.47
N TYR A 21 4.75 -18.93 -8.15
CA TYR A 21 5.25 -17.68 -7.58
C TYR A 21 5.10 -17.67 -6.06
N HIS A 22 6.18 -17.37 -5.35
CA HIS A 22 6.14 -17.07 -3.92
C HIS A 22 6.37 -15.57 -3.73
N LEU A 23 5.39 -14.89 -3.16
CA LEU A 23 5.41 -13.43 -3.03
C LEU A 23 5.52 -13.04 -1.56
N LEU A 24 6.25 -11.96 -1.30
CA LEU A 24 6.29 -11.29 0.00
C LEU A 24 6.16 -9.80 -0.24
N GLY A 25 5.30 -9.15 0.54
CA GLY A 25 5.20 -7.70 0.58
C GLY A 25 5.18 -7.19 2.01
N TRP A 26 5.97 -6.15 2.26
CA TRP A 26 6.03 -5.44 3.54
C TRP A 26 5.43 -4.06 3.41
N SER A 27 4.67 -3.62 4.42
CA SER A 27 4.08 -2.27 4.46
C SER A 27 3.24 -1.99 3.21
N PHE A 28 3.50 -0.92 2.47
CA PHE A 28 2.85 -0.65 1.18
C PHE A 28 3.04 -1.80 0.17
N GLY A 29 4.22 -2.42 0.18
CA GLY A 29 4.56 -3.56 -0.68
C GLY A 29 3.63 -4.76 -0.48
N GLY A 30 3.00 -4.93 0.69
CA GLY A 30 2.00 -5.97 0.88
C GLY A 30 0.74 -5.77 0.03
N LYS A 31 0.31 -4.52 -0.18
CA LYS A 31 -0.83 -4.21 -1.06
C LYS A 31 -0.49 -4.54 -2.51
N VAL A 32 0.74 -4.21 -2.93
CA VAL A 32 1.24 -4.52 -4.27
C VAL A 32 1.38 -6.03 -4.46
N ALA A 33 2.03 -6.73 -3.54
CA ALA A 33 2.21 -8.19 -3.60
C ALA A 33 0.87 -8.94 -3.63
N HIS A 34 -0.13 -8.48 -2.86
CA HIS A 34 -1.49 -9.03 -2.93
C HIS A 34 -2.13 -8.80 -4.30
N ASN A 35 -2.05 -7.58 -4.84
CA ASN A 35 -2.60 -7.29 -6.18
C ASN A 35 -1.90 -8.12 -7.27
N MET A 36 -0.58 -8.28 -7.19
CA MET A 36 0.19 -9.17 -8.07
C MET A 36 -0.30 -10.62 -7.98
N ALA A 37 -0.53 -11.14 -6.77
CA ALA A 37 -1.05 -12.48 -6.57
C ALA A 37 -2.41 -12.69 -7.26
N VAL A 38 -3.33 -11.73 -7.09
CA VAL A 38 -4.66 -11.75 -7.73
C VAL A 38 -4.53 -11.78 -9.26
N VAL A 39 -3.71 -10.89 -9.82
CA VAL A 39 -3.51 -10.81 -11.28
C VAL A 39 -2.88 -12.11 -11.82
N LEU A 40 -1.83 -12.62 -11.19
CA LEU A 40 -1.18 -13.87 -11.58
C LEU A 40 -2.15 -15.05 -11.55
N GLN A 41 -2.93 -15.19 -10.48
CA GLN A 41 -3.94 -16.24 -10.37
C GLN A 41 -5.05 -16.11 -11.43
N SER A 42 -5.51 -14.89 -11.74
CA SER A 42 -6.49 -14.66 -12.82
C SER A 42 -5.96 -15.04 -14.21
N GLN A 43 -4.64 -15.04 -14.39
CA GLN A 43 -3.95 -15.46 -15.60
C GLN A 43 -3.61 -16.95 -15.61
N GLY A 44 -4.06 -17.71 -14.61
CA GLY A 44 -3.86 -19.16 -14.51
C GLY A 44 -2.52 -19.58 -13.88
N GLU A 45 -1.75 -18.64 -13.33
CA GLU A 45 -0.49 -18.95 -12.65
C GLU A 45 -0.71 -19.42 -11.21
N SER A 46 0.19 -20.28 -10.72
CA SER A 46 0.15 -20.73 -9.33
C SER A 46 0.86 -19.76 -8.39
N VAL A 47 0.20 -19.38 -7.29
CA VAL A 47 0.79 -18.55 -6.21
C VAL A 47 0.62 -19.28 -4.87
N PRO A 48 1.43 -20.30 -4.56
CA PRO A 48 1.24 -21.12 -3.37
C PRO A 48 1.63 -20.43 -2.05
N LEU A 49 2.34 -19.30 -2.08
CA LEU A 49 2.64 -18.50 -0.89
C LEU A 49 2.55 -17.01 -1.20
N LEU A 50 1.77 -16.30 -0.40
CA LEU A 50 1.78 -14.84 -0.29
C LEU A 50 1.99 -14.47 1.17
N VAL A 51 3.12 -13.84 1.48
CA VAL A 51 3.42 -13.32 2.81
C VAL A 51 3.13 -11.82 2.86
N ILE A 52 2.28 -11.42 3.81
CA ILE A 52 1.96 -10.03 4.07
C ILE A 52 2.53 -9.66 5.44
N MET A 53 3.43 -8.67 5.46
CA MET A 53 4.11 -8.24 6.67
C MET A 53 3.75 -6.80 6.99
N ASP A 54 3.08 -6.60 8.12
CA ASP A 54 2.79 -5.27 8.68
C ASP A 54 2.11 -4.32 7.68
N THR A 55 1.12 -4.86 6.95
CA THR A 55 0.38 -4.14 5.92
C THR A 55 -1.06 -3.96 6.36
N VAL A 56 -1.56 -2.72 6.28
CA VAL A 56 -2.98 -2.45 6.46
C VAL A 56 -3.78 -2.90 5.23
N PRO A 57 -4.95 -3.53 5.39
CA PRO A 57 -5.81 -3.93 4.28
C PRO A 57 -6.18 -2.75 3.37
N VAL A 58 -6.47 -3.05 2.10
CA VAL A 58 -7.10 -2.06 1.20
C VAL A 58 -8.55 -1.91 1.64
N ARG A 59 -8.97 -0.67 1.95
CA ARG A 59 -10.36 -0.38 2.29
C ARG A 59 -11.23 -0.57 1.05
N SER A 60 -12.34 -1.27 1.22
CA SER A 60 -13.41 -1.28 0.23
C SER A 60 -14.22 0.02 0.33
N THR A 61 -14.95 0.35 -0.73
CA THR A 61 -15.93 1.45 -0.70
C THR A 61 -16.97 1.26 0.42
N GLN A 62 -17.29 0.00 0.75
CA GLN A 62 -18.18 -0.34 1.86
C GLN A 62 -17.56 -0.04 3.24
N ASP A 63 -16.24 -0.20 3.40
CA ASP A 63 -15.54 0.17 4.63
C ASP A 63 -15.48 1.69 4.83
N ASP A 64 -15.42 2.45 3.75
CA ASP A 64 -15.50 3.91 3.78
C ASP A 64 -16.89 4.36 4.24
N GLU A 65 -17.97 3.79 3.68
CA GLU A 65 -19.35 4.08 4.10
C GLU A 65 -19.63 3.71 5.57
N ARG A 66 -19.10 2.58 6.04
CA ARG A 66 -19.28 2.11 7.43
C ARG A 66 -18.57 2.96 8.48
N SER A 67 -17.52 3.67 8.10
CA SER A 67 -16.73 4.46 9.04
C SER A 67 -17.37 5.80 9.42
N GLY A 68 -18.36 6.27 8.66
CA GLY A 68 -19.03 7.55 8.91
C GLY A 68 -18.12 8.78 8.73
N VAL A 69 -16.86 8.60 8.31
CA VAL A 69 -15.89 9.67 8.10
C VAL A 69 -16.07 10.24 6.69
N GLN A 70 -16.69 11.42 6.61
CA GLN A 70 -17.09 12.04 5.34
C GLN A 70 -16.05 13.02 4.78
N ASP A 71 -15.13 13.54 5.60
CA ASP A 71 -14.09 14.48 5.16
C ASP A 71 -12.71 13.81 4.96
N GLU A 72 -11.91 14.40 4.07
CA GLU A 72 -10.58 13.87 3.71
C GLU A 72 -9.61 13.85 4.91
N SER A 73 -9.70 14.83 5.81
CA SER A 73 -8.80 14.94 6.96
C SER A 73 -9.00 13.80 7.96
N GLY A 74 -10.25 13.42 8.23
CA GLY A 74 -10.59 12.28 9.08
C GLY A 74 -10.14 10.95 8.45
N ARG A 75 -10.21 10.81 7.12
CA ARG A 75 -9.70 9.62 6.42
C ARG A 75 -8.20 9.47 6.58
N TYR A 76 -7.45 10.58 6.49
CA TYR A 76 -6.00 10.59 6.73
C TYR A 76 -5.65 10.24 8.18
N ASP A 77 -6.41 10.75 9.15
CA ASP A 77 -6.17 10.47 10.56
C ASP A 77 -6.43 9.02 10.93
N GLU A 78 -7.53 8.45 10.43
CA GLU A 78 -7.84 7.04 10.64
C GLU A 78 -6.80 6.15 9.96
N TYR A 79 -6.34 6.52 8.76
CA TYR A 79 -5.28 5.82 8.04
C TYR A 79 -3.96 5.80 8.82
N LEU A 80 -3.53 6.97 9.33
CA LEU A 80 -2.31 7.07 10.14
C LEU A 80 -2.44 6.33 11.47
N SER A 81 -3.58 6.45 12.13
CA SER A 81 -3.88 5.75 13.38
C SER A 81 -3.77 4.23 13.21
N ARG A 82 -4.31 3.69 12.12
CA ARG A 82 -4.20 2.26 11.79
C ARG A 82 -2.79 1.85 11.38
N LEU A 83 -2.12 2.66 10.56
CA LEU A 83 -0.76 2.39 10.10
C LEU A 83 0.23 2.36 11.26
N LEU A 84 0.02 3.22 12.26
CA LEU A 84 0.94 3.41 13.38
C LEU A 84 0.47 2.69 14.65
N GLY A 85 -0.70 2.03 14.61
CA GLY A 85 -1.30 1.37 15.77
C GLY A 85 -1.68 2.32 16.90
N VAL A 86 -1.87 3.61 16.62
CA VAL A 86 -2.15 4.66 17.61
C VAL A 86 -3.64 5.01 17.57
N TYR A 87 -4.43 4.47 18.48
CA TYR A 87 -5.87 4.78 18.65
C TYR A 87 -6.07 6.06 19.51
N PRO A 88 -7.25 6.72 19.47
CA PRO A 88 -7.34 8.15 19.73
C PRO A 88 -7.42 8.44 21.23
N VAL A 89 -6.30 8.81 21.83
CA VAL A 89 -6.26 9.76 22.95
C VAL A 89 -4.89 10.43 22.94
N ASP A 90 -4.86 11.68 22.49
CA ASP A 90 -3.76 12.66 22.53
C ASP A 90 -2.45 12.37 21.76
N GLY A 91 -2.01 11.12 21.66
CA GLY A 91 -0.77 10.74 20.96
C GLY A 91 -0.82 10.89 19.44
N ALA A 92 -2.00 10.65 18.84
CA ALA A 92 -2.20 10.74 17.39
C ALA A 92 -2.08 12.19 16.88
N LEU A 93 -2.50 13.20 17.67
CA LEU A 93 -2.41 14.60 17.28
C LEU A 93 -0.96 15.09 17.26
N ALA A 94 -0.18 14.75 18.29
CA ALA A 94 1.25 15.07 18.35
C ALA A 94 2.03 14.38 17.21
N LEU A 95 1.71 13.12 16.93
CA LEU A 95 2.32 12.37 15.83
C LEU A 95 1.94 12.94 14.47
N LYS A 96 0.67 13.30 14.27
CA LYS A 96 0.21 14.00 13.06
C LYS A 96 0.96 15.31 12.85
N SER A 97 1.12 16.13 13.90
CA SER A 97 1.88 17.37 13.82
C SER A 97 3.36 17.16 13.49
N MET A 98 3.97 16.05 13.92
CA MET A 98 5.35 15.71 13.57
C MET A 98 5.50 15.14 12.16
N VAL A 99 4.55 14.32 11.71
CA VAL A 99 4.61 13.59 10.42
C VAL A 99 4.15 14.46 9.26
N ALA A 100 3.19 15.37 9.46
CA ALA A 100 2.68 16.28 8.43
C ALA A 100 3.78 17.05 7.67
N PRO A 101 4.74 17.74 8.32
CA PRO A 101 5.79 18.45 7.61
C PRO A 101 6.73 17.52 6.84
N ILE A 102 6.94 16.27 7.30
CA ILE A 102 7.74 15.27 6.60
C ILE A 102 7.04 14.82 5.33
N LEU A 103 5.73 14.54 5.40
CA LEU A 103 4.93 14.15 4.25
C LEU A 103 4.86 15.28 3.21
N ASP A 104 4.60 16.51 3.64
CA ASP A 104 4.60 17.69 2.76
C ASP A 104 5.95 17.86 2.04
N ASN A 105 7.05 17.64 2.76
CA ASN A 105 8.38 17.68 2.16
C ASN A 105 8.58 16.56 1.13
N ASN A 106 8.16 15.34 1.44
CA ASN A 106 8.26 14.20 0.52
C ASN A 106 7.44 14.41 -0.76
N VAL A 107 6.24 15.01 -0.66
CA VAL A 107 5.41 15.35 -1.84
C VAL A 107 6.07 16.43 -2.70
N LYS A 108 6.72 17.43 -2.08
CA LYS A 108 7.49 18.45 -2.83
C LYS A 108 8.66 17.81 -3.55
N LEU A 109 9.41 16.92 -2.88
CA LEU A 109 10.54 16.19 -3.47
C LEU A 109 10.09 15.32 -4.64
N SER A 110 9.01 14.57 -4.50
CA SER A 110 8.52 13.68 -5.56
C SER A 110 8.06 14.43 -6.81
N ARG A 111 7.51 15.65 -6.66
CA ARG A 111 7.08 16.48 -7.80
C ARG A 111 8.23 17.03 -8.63
N HIS A 112 9.42 17.17 -8.04
CA HIS A 112 10.61 17.68 -8.71
C HIS A 112 11.64 16.59 -8.97
N PHE A 113 11.34 15.33 -8.60
CA PHE A 113 12.20 14.20 -8.86
C PHE A 113 12.09 13.81 -10.32
N ILE A 114 13.18 14.06 -11.06
CA ILE A 114 13.37 13.55 -12.42
C ILE A 114 14.40 12.42 -12.29
N PRO A 115 14.02 11.16 -12.48
CA PRO A 115 14.99 10.07 -12.51
C PRO A 115 15.96 10.30 -13.66
N SER A 116 17.25 10.41 -13.37
CA SER A 116 18.29 10.36 -14.40
C SER A 116 18.41 8.91 -14.88
N VAL A 117 18.11 8.68 -16.16
CA VAL A 117 18.32 7.42 -16.88
C VAL A 117 19.80 7.25 -17.20
#